data_AF-A0A816BFM0-F1
#
_entry.id   AF-A0A816BFM0-F1
#
_cell.length_a   1.000
_cell.length_b   1.000
_cell.length_c   1.000
_cell.angle_alpha   90.00
_cell.angle_beta   90.00
_cell.angle_gamma   90.00
#
_symmetry.space_group_name_H-M   'P 1'
#
loop_
_entity.id
_entity.type
_entity.pdbx_description
1 polymer ?
#
loop_
_entity_poly.entity_id
_entity_poly.type
_entity_poly.pdbx_seq_one_letter_code
_entity_poly.pdbx_strand_id
1 'polypeptide(L)'
;MINSDDFIIVWLDDNQDKTIDHWDTKQRLQYLIQYLRIFNNPDECIDFITSQRMNIFFLTSETMGKITIPHVHELSTIVSIYILSQSTEELIQNFSKITGIFIDKNRLVSRLVVDIARHTHTTISISLLEKDAIKSIRDLNKEHASFMWSQLLIE
;
A
#
# COMPACT_ATOMS: atom_id res chain seq x y z
N MET A 1 14.83 -17.89 -13.61
CA MET A 1 13.48 -18.10 -13.05
C MET A 1 13.20 -16.91 -12.16
N ILE A 2 12.26 -16.04 -12.56
CA ILE A 2 11.82 -14.91 -11.74
C ILE A 2 10.70 -15.49 -10.88
N ASN A 3 10.87 -15.49 -9.55
CA ASN A 3 9.81 -15.91 -8.64
C ASN A 3 8.68 -14.88 -8.72
N SER A 4 7.45 -15.35 -8.85
CA SER A 4 6.21 -14.55 -8.85
C SER A 4 5.97 -13.77 -7.55
N ASP A 5 6.83 -13.95 -6.55
CA ASP A 5 6.68 -13.46 -5.18
C ASP A 5 7.49 -12.18 -4.91
N ASP A 6 8.29 -11.75 -5.89
CA ASP A 6 9.12 -10.55 -5.81
C ASP A 6 8.28 -9.28 -5.99
N PHE A 7 8.33 -8.40 -4.99
CA PHE A 7 7.60 -7.13 -4.99
C PHE A 7 8.51 -5.94 -4.67
N ILE A 8 8.03 -4.76 -5.03
CA ILE A 8 8.64 -3.49 -4.70
C ILE A 8 7.57 -2.49 -4.27
N ILE A 9 7.93 -1.61 -3.35
CA ILE A 9 7.08 -0.52 -2.89
C ILE A 9 7.63 0.76 -3.52
N VAL A 10 6.82 1.43 -4.32
CA VAL A 10 7.18 2.71 -4.93
C VAL A 10 6.40 3.80 -4.21
N TRP A 11 7.06 4.84 -3.74
CA TRP A 11 6.44 5.99 -3.12
C TRP A 11 6.84 7.26 -3.84
N LEU A 12 5.87 7.93 -4.47
CA LEU A 12 6.02 9.27 -5.02
C LEU A 12 5.57 10.29 -3.97
N ASP A 13 6.52 11.02 -3.41
CA ASP A 13 6.26 12.05 -2.38
C ASP A 13 6.71 13.43 -2.89
N ASP A 14 5.82 14.41 -2.78
CA ASP A 14 6.09 15.81 -3.12
C ASP A 14 6.73 16.55 -1.93
N ASN A 15 6.68 15.97 -0.72
CA ASN A 15 7.24 16.60 0.46
C ASN A 15 8.78 16.54 0.46
N GLN A 16 9.41 17.72 0.38
CA GLN A 16 10.83 17.92 0.69
C GLN A 16 11.14 17.82 2.20
N ASP A 17 10.16 17.45 3.03
CA ASP A 17 10.24 17.59 4.49
C ASP A 17 11.01 16.43 5.13
N LYS A 18 12.34 16.59 5.12
CA LYS A 18 13.34 15.58 5.46
C LYS A 18 13.36 15.08 6.91
N THR A 19 12.58 15.59 7.87
CA THR A 19 13.15 15.64 9.23
C THR A 19 12.50 14.88 10.38
N ILE A 20 11.20 14.55 10.42
CA ILE A 20 10.66 13.98 11.68
C ILE A 20 9.69 12.81 11.47
N ASP A 21 8.86 12.84 10.44
CA ASP A 21 7.78 11.85 10.28
C ASP A 21 8.20 10.57 9.51
N HIS A 22 9.44 10.56 9.00
CA HIS A 22 10.04 9.38 8.40
C HIS A 22 10.54 8.39 9.45
N TRP A 23 10.79 8.77 10.70
CA TRP A 23 11.46 7.88 11.67
C TRP A 23 10.53 6.78 12.21
N ASP A 24 9.30 7.10 12.59
CA ASP A 24 8.32 6.09 13.03
C ASP A 24 7.81 5.22 11.87
N THR A 25 7.62 5.84 10.70
CA THR A 25 7.28 5.10 9.47
C THR A 25 8.47 4.24 9.02
N LYS A 26 9.72 4.69 9.12
CA LYS A 26 10.92 3.87 8.86
C LYS A 26 11.06 2.73 9.85
N GLN A 27 10.76 2.92 11.13
CA GLN A 27 10.82 1.84 12.13
C GLN A 27 9.76 0.76 11.83
N ARG A 28 8.53 1.16 11.49
CA ARG A 28 7.48 0.20 11.05
C ARG A 28 7.77 -0.43 9.69
N LEU A 29 8.38 0.32 8.77
CA LEU A 29 8.81 -0.15 7.46
C LEU A 29 10.24 -0.70 7.46
N GLN A 30 10.92 -0.92 8.58
CA GLN A 30 12.36 -1.23 8.58
C GLN A 30 12.67 -2.48 7.75
N TYR A 31 11.78 -3.47 7.81
CA TYR A 31 11.82 -4.68 6.98
C TYR A 31 11.45 -4.44 5.51
N LEU A 32 10.68 -3.38 5.24
CA LEU A 32 10.23 -2.97 3.92
C LEU A 32 11.17 -1.93 3.26
N ILE A 33 12.12 -1.34 4.00
CA ILE A 33 13.07 -0.33 3.48
C ILE A 33 13.84 -0.86 2.27
N GLN A 34 14.25 -2.13 2.30
CA GLN A 34 15.00 -2.72 1.17
C GLN A 34 14.17 -2.77 -0.12
N TYR A 35 12.84 -2.87 0.00
CA TYR A 35 11.87 -2.89 -1.09
C TYR A 35 11.30 -1.51 -1.41
N LEU A 36 11.59 -0.49 -0.60
CA LEU A 36 11.06 0.85 -0.79
C LEU A 36 11.92 1.65 -1.77
N ARG A 37 11.28 2.28 -2.75
CA ARG A 37 11.87 3.28 -3.64
C ARG A 37 11.07 4.55 -3.55
N ILE A 38 11.74 5.66 -3.25
CA ILE A 38 11.11 6.97 -3.07
C ILE A 38 11.52 7.83 -4.25
N PHE A 39 10.54 8.50 -4.85
CA PHE A 39 10.71 9.45 -5.93
C PHE A 39 10.06 10.77 -5.55
N ASN A 40 10.66 11.86 -6.03
CA ASN A 40 10.11 13.22 -5.88
C ASN A 40 9.76 13.83 -7.25
N ASN A 41 10.13 13.14 -8.33
CA ASN A 41 9.86 13.56 -9.70
C ASN A 41 8.87 12.55 -10.34
N PRO A 42 7.70 13.01 -10.83
CA PRO A 42 6.71 12.16 -11.49
C PRO A 42 7.24 11.39 -12.70
N ASP A 43 8.05 12.02 -13.56
CA ASP A 43 8.56 11.42 -14.79
C ASP A 43 9.55 10.30 -14.46
N GLU A 44 10.50 10.56 -13.56
CA GLU A 44 11.45 9.53 -13.08
C GLU A 44 10.71 8.35 -12.42
N CYS A 45 9.63 8.63 -11.69
CA CYS A 45 8.80 7.60 -11.06
C CYS A 45 8.09 6.74 -12.11
N ILE A 46 7.54 7.35 -13.17
CA ILE A 46 6.86 6.63 -14.26
C ILE A 46 7.87 5.78 -15.03
N ASP A 47 9.02 6.33 -15.40
CA ASP A 47 10.10 5.60 -16.07
C ASP A 47 10.57 4.40 -15.24
N PHE A 48 10.71 4.60 -13.92
CA PHE A 48 11.05 3.51 -13.03
C PHE A 48 9.96 2.42 -13.01
N ILE A 49 8.70 2.79 -12.79
CA ILE A 49 7.57 1.84 -12.73
C ILE A 49 7.44 1.04 -14.03
N THR A 50 7.54 1.71 -15.18
CA THR A 50 7.37 1.08 -16.50
C THR A 50 8.53 0.16 -16.86
N SER A 51 9.73 0.38 -16.31
CA SER A 51 10.89 -0.51 -16.51
C SER A 51 10.89 -1.74 -15.60
N GLN A 52 10.07 -1.79 -14.55
CA GLN A 52 10.02 -2.93 -13.63
C GLN A 52 9.26 -4.12 -14.21
N ARG A 53 9.68 -5.32 -13.79
CA ARG A 53 8.99 -6.60 -14.06
C ARG A 53 8.40 -7.25 -12.81
N MET A 54 8.61 -6.63 -11.65
CA MET A 54 8.16 -7.11 -10.34
C MET A 54 6.77 -6.55 -10.01
N ASN A 55 6.11 -7.14 -9.02
CA ASN A 55 4.85 -6.62 -8.50
C ASN A 55 5.09 -5.29 -7.74
N ILE A 56 4.26 -4.28 -7.99
CA ILE A 56 4.43 -2.93 -7.47
C ILE A 56 3.22 -2.57 -6.60
N PHE A 57 3.53 -2.17 -5.37
CA PHE A 57 2.61 -1.44 -4.51
C PHE A 57 2.97 0.04 -4.59
N PHE A 58 2.07 0.85 -5.17
CA PHE A 58 2.36 2.24 -5.47
C PHE A 58 1.67 3.17 -4.47
N LEU A 59 2.46 4.02 -3.81
CA LEU A 59 2.02 5.03 -2.87
C LEU A 59 2.25 6.41 -3.49
N THR A 60 1.27 7.29 -3.38
CA THR A 60 1.39 8.65 -3.90
C THR A 60 0.51 9.62 -3.12
N SER A 61 0.80 10.92 -3.19
CA SER A 61 -0.13 11.95 -2.71
C SER A 61 -1.27 12.14 -3.71
N GLU A 62 -2.37 12.79 -3.31
CA GLU A 62 -3.46 13.11 -4.23
C GLU A 62 -2.99 13.90 -5.45
N THR A 63 -2.19 14.95 -5.23
CA THR A 63 -1.70 15.85 -6.27
C THR A 63 -0.81 15.11 -7.26
N MET A 64 0.15 14.32 -6.75
CA MET A 64 1.04 13.53 -7.61
C MET A 64 0.29 12.40 -8.30
N GLY A 65 -0.65 11.76 -7.60
CA GLY A 65 -1.49 10.69 -8.13
C GLY A 65 -2.32 11.11 -9.32
N LYS A 66 -2.89 12.33 -9.33
CA LYS A 66 -3.62 12.88 -10.49
C LYS A 66 -2.75 12.94 -11.76
N ILE A 67 -1.44 13.12 -11.61
CA ILE A 67 -0.48 13.17 -12.72
C ILE A 67 -0.05 11.76 -13.11
N THR A 68 0.34 10.92 -12.14
CA THR A 68 1.00 9.64 -12.45
C THR A 68 0.07 8.47 -12.66
N ILE A 69 -1.04 8.37 -11.93
CA ILE A 69 -1.95 7.22 -11.97
C ILE A 69 -2.49 6.95 -13.38
N PRO A 70 -2.94 7.96 -14.16
CA PRO A 70 -3.41 7.74 -15.53
C PRO A 70 -2.40 7.03 -16.44
N HIS A 71 -1.10 7.15 -16.16
CA HIS A 71 -0.03 6.57 -16.99
C HIS A 71 0.33 5.14 -16.57
N VAL A 72 0.07 4.75 -15.33
CA VAL A 72 0.56 3.49 -14.75
C VAL A 72 -0.54 2.51 -14.34
N HIS A 73 -1.79 2.96 -14.17
CA HIS A 73 -2.85 2.13 -13.58
C HIS A 73 -3.16 0.86 -14.38
N GLU A 74 -2.96 0.86 -15.69
CA GLU A 74 -3.22 -0.32 -16.53
C GLU A 74 -2.10 -1.37 -16.47
N LEU A 75 -0.90 -0.99 -16.03
CA LEU A 75 0.26 -1.88 -16.00
C LEU A 75 0.00 -3.11 -15.12
N SER A 76 0.18 -4.31 -15.66
CA SER A 76 -0.04 -5.57 -14.93
C SER A 76 0.88 -5.72 -13.72
N THR A 77 2.02 -5.04 -13.70
CA THR A 77 2.94 -4.98 -12.56
C THR A 77 2.38 -4.18 -11.39
N ILE A 78 1.47 -3.24 -11.62
CA ILE A 78 0.79 -2.52 -10.52
C ILE A 78 -0.25 -3.44 -9.91
N VAL A 79 -0.03 -3.81 -8.64
CA VAL A 79 -0.95 -4.64 -7.85
C VAL A 79 -1.98 -3.77 -7.14
N SER A 80 -1.54 -2.65 -6.56
CA SER A 80 -2.37 -1.80 -5.72
C SER A 80 -1.80 -0.39 -5.65
N ILE A 81 -2.71 0.59 -5.61
CA ILE A 81 -2.40 2.02 -5.53
C ILE A 81 -3.01 2.58 -4.24
N TYR A 82 -2.20 3.27 -3.45
CA TYR A 82 -2.57 3.90 -2.18
C TYR A 82 -2.35 5.39 -2.29
N ILE A 83 -3.37 6.17 -1.96
CA ILE A 83 -3.34 7.62 -2.11
C ILE A 83 -3.37 8.24 -0.72
N LEU A 84 -2.39 9.08 -0.39
CA LEU A 84 -2.44 9.94 0.79
C LEU A 84 -3.07 11.28 0.39
N SER A 85 -4.19 11.63 1.01
CA SER A 85 -4.84 12.92 0.79
C SER A 85 -5.35 13.54 2.08
N GLN A 86 -5.23 14.86 2.19
CA GLN A 86 -5.88 15.64 3.24
C GLN A 86 -7.37 15.92 2.92
N SER A 87 -7.81 15.63 1.70
CA SER A 87 -9.18 15.81 1.22
C SER A 87 -9.79 14.46 0.83
N THR A 88 -11.11 14.33 0.93
CA THR A 88 -11.82 13.13 0.45
C THR A 88 -12.25 13.26 -1.02
N GLU A 89 -11.68 14.19 -1.79
CA GLU A 89 -12.16 14.50 -3.14
C GLU A 89 -12.14 13.27 -4.06
N GLU A 90 -13.27 13.09 -4.76
CA GLU A 90 -13.68 11.89 -5.51
C GLU A 90 -12.90 11.69 -6.82
N LEU A 91 -12.04 12.64 -7.20
CA LEU A 91 -11.50 12.77 -8.56
C LEU A 91 -10.60 11.60 -8.99
N ILE A 92 -10.17 10.75 -8.05
CA ILE A 92 -9.28 9.61 -8.33
C ILE A 92 -10.01 8.25 -8.21
N GLN A 93 -11.30 8.20 -7.84
CA GLN A 93 -11.99 6.94 -7.52
C GLN A 93 -12.29 6.01 -8.71
N ASN A 94 -11.99 6.42 -9.95
CA ASN A 94 -12.38 5.67 -11.15
C ASN A 94 -11.41 4.56 -11.56
N PHE A 95 -10.24 4.43 -10.92
CA PHE A 95 -9.28 3.39 -11.28
C PHE A 95 -9.40 2.16 -10.38
N SER A 96 -9.65 1.00 -10.99
CA SER A 96 -9.92 -0.27 -10.29
C SER A 96 -8.80 -0.77 -9.38
N LYS A 97 -7.56 -0.31 -9.61
CA LYS A 97 -6.39 -0.70 -8.80
C LYS A 97 -6.13 0.21 -7.60
N ILE A 98 -6.98 1.21 -7.38
CA ILE A 98 -6.89 2.05 -6.19
C ILE A 98 -7.54 1.32 -5.03
N THR A 99 -6.70 0.97 -4.06
CA THR A 99 -7.10 0.24 -2.87
C THR A 99 -7.73 1.16 -1.83
N GLY A 100 -7.33 2.43 -1.80
CA GLY A 100 -7.96 3.42 -0.93
C GLY A 100 -7.27 4.79 -0.93
N ILE A 101 -8.03 5.77 -0.47
CA ILE A 101 -7.56 7.12 -0.15
C ILE A 101 -7.49 7.22 1.38
N PHE A 102 -6.36 7.66 1.89
CA PHE A 102 -6.04 7.70 3.31
C PHE A 102 -5.69 9.12 3.72
N ILE A 103 -6.27 9.57 4.83
CA ILE A 103 -5.91 10.85 5.47
C ILE A 103 -4.75 10.65 6.45
N ASP A 104 -4.70 9.47 7.06
CA ASP A 104 -3.71 9.11 8.08
C ASP A 104 -2.67 8.13 7.50
N LYS A 105 -1.40 8.51 7.63
CA LYS A 105 -0.25 7.74 7.14
C LYS A 105 -0.11 6.39 7.85
N ASN A 106 -0.43 6.29 9.14
CA ASN A 106 -0.35 5.04 9.88
C ASN A 106 -1.39 4.02 9.39
N ARG A 107 -2.60 4.47 9.05
CA ARG A 107 -3.64 3.65 8.43
C ARG A 107 -3.22 3.16 7.05
N LEU A 108 -2.62 4.04 6.23
CA LEU A 108 -2.09 3.65 4.93
C LEU A 108 -1.03 2.56 5.08
N VAL A 109 -0.02 2.78 5.92
CA VAL A 109 1.06 1.83 6.15
C VAL A 109 0.53 0.50 6.69
N SER A 110 -0.40 0.55 7.65
CA SER A 110 -1.02 -0.67 8.21
C SER A 110 -1.76 -1.46 7.13
N ARG A 111 -2.49 -0.78 6.25
CA ARG A 111 -3.20 -1.44 5.15
C ARG A 111 -2.25 -2.05 4.13
N LEU A 112 -1.23 -1.29 3.71
CA LEU A 112 -0.19 -1.73 2.79
C LEU A 112 0.48 -3.02 3.29
N VAL A 113 0.88 -3.06 4.56
CA VAL A 113 1.53 -4.24 5.18
C VAL A 113 0.62 -5.47 5.08
N VAL A 114 -0.66 -5.31 5.41
CA VAL A 114 -1.62 -6.42 5.34
C VAL A 114 -1.79 -6.90 3.90
N ASP A 115 -1.86 -5.99 2.93
CA ASP A 115 -2.03 -6.36 1.52
C ASP A 115 -0.78 -7.05 0.95
N ILE A 116 0.43 -6.63 1.35
CA ILE A 116 1.68 -7.31 1.00
C ILE A 116 1.72 -8.73 1.60
N ALA A 117 1.33 -8.90 2.87
CA ALA A 117 1.28 -10.22 3.51
C ALA A 117 0.35 -11.18 2.73
N ARG A 118 -0.82 -10.69 2.32
CA ARG A 118 -1.78 -11.47 1.52
C ARG A 118 -1.21 -11.82 0.15
N HIS A 119 -0.55 -10.87 -0.50
CA HIS A 119 -0.02 -11.04 -1.85
C HIS A 119 1.16 -12.01 -1.92
N THR A 120 2.05 -11.96 -0.94
CA THR A 120 3.28 -12.76 -0.93
C THR A 120 3.13 -14.10 -0.22
N HIS A 121 1.95 -14.40 0.33
CA HIS A 121 1.72 -15.54 1.22
C HIS A 121 2.74 -15.63 2.39
N THR A 122 3.42 -14.52 2.73
CA THR A 122 4.44 -14.49 3.78
C THR A 122 3.83 -14.23 5.15
N THR A 123 4.37 -14.88 6.17
CA THR A 123 4.01 -14.61 7.58
C THR A 123 4.70 -13.33 8.04
N ILE A 124 4.11 -12.17 7.74
CA ILE A 124 4.57 -10.91 8.34
C ILE A 124 4.28 -10.97 9.85
N SER A 125 5.31 -10.72 10.67
CA SER A 125 5.23 -10.80 12.13
C SER A 125 4.04 -10.02 12.69
N ILE A 126 3.23 -10.67 13.52
CA ILE A 126 2.02 -10.14 14.16
C ILE A 126 2.27 -8.83 14.92
N SER A 127 3.49 -8.61 15.42
CA SER A 127 3.90 -7.36 16.08
C SER A 127 3.74 -6.11 15.19
N LEU A 128 3.75 -6.26 13.86
CA LEU A 128 3.51 -5.19 12.90
C LEU A 128 2.00 -4.86 12.77
N LEU A 129 1.13 -5.83 13.06
CA LEU A 129 -0.34 -5.71 13.00
C LEU A 129 -0.94 -5.17 14.31
N GLU A 130 -0.20 -5.27 15.42
CA GLU A 130 -0.80 -5.19 16.76
C GLU A 130 -1.33 -3.82 17.19
N LYS A 131 -0.78 -2.70 16.70
CA LYS A 131 -1.15 -1.38 17.26
C LYS A 131 -2.37 -0.72 16.61
N ASP A 132 -2.52 -0.81 15.29
CA ASP A 132 -3.62 -0.13 14.57
C ASP A 132 -4.57 -1.12 13.86
N ALA A 133 -4.06 -2.28 13.44
CA ALA A 133 -4.88 -3.27 12.74
C ALA A 133 -5.86 -3.97 13.69
N ILE A 134 -5.51 -4.20 14.96
CA ILE A 134 -6.45 -4.85 15.91
C ILE A 134 -7.72 -4.01 16.15
N LYS A 135 -7.64 -2.67 16.08
CA LYS A 135 -8.81 -1.82 16.26
C LYS A 135 -9.71 -1.81 15.01
N SER A 136 -9.11 -1.72 13.82
CA SER A 136 -9.84 -1.75 12.54
C SER A 136 -10.33 -3.15 12.13
N ILE A 137 -9.58 -4.21 12.46
CA ILE A 137 -9.95 -5.61 12.22
C ILE A 137 -11.04 -6.03 13.21
N ARG A 138 -11.08 -5.52 14.44
CA ARG A 138 -12.20 -5.79 15.36
C ARG A 138 -13.54 -5.24 14.83
N ASP A 139 -13.52 -4.09 14.15
CA ASP A 139 -14.72 -3.54 13.51
C ASP A 139 -15.14 -4.37 12.28
N LEU A 140 -14.19 -4.82 11.44
CA LEU A 140 -14.49 -5.67 10.27
C LEU A 140 -14.86 -7.12 10.63
N ASN A 141 -14.23 -7.70 11.66
CA ASN A 141 -14.53 -9.05 12.13
C ASN A 141 -15.89 -9.15 12.80
N LYS A 142 -16.51 -8.06 13.24
CA LYS A 142 -17.86 -8.14 13.83
C LYS A 142 -18.90 -8.57 12.79
N GLU A 143 -18.69 -8.23 11.53
CA GLU A 143 -19.56 -8.66 10.42
C GLU A 143 -19.08 -9.95 9.74
N HIS A 144 -17.76 -10.19 9.66
CA HIS A 144 -17.20 -11.36 8.96
C HIS A 144 -16.96 -12.59 9.84
N ALA A 145 -16.84 -12.46 11.17
CA ALA A 145 -16.56 -13.60 12.03
C ALA A 145 -17.71 -14.63 12.06
N SER A 146 -18.96 -14.19 11.88
CA SER A 146 -20.10 -15.11 11.75
C SER A 146 -20.00 -16.02 10.51
N PHE A 147 -19.33 -15.56 9.45
CA PHE A 147 -19.16 -16.30 8.20
C PHE A 147 -18.02 -17.32 8.23
N MET A 148 -16.95 -17.04 8.97
CA MET A 148 -15.81 -17.97 9.10
C MET A 148 -16.15 -19.18 9.97
N TRP A 149 -16.99 -19.01 11.00
CA TRP A 149 -17.41 -20.13 11.87
C TRP A 149 -18.32 -21.13 11.17
N SER A 150 -19.14 -20.71 10.20
CA SER A 150 -20.03 -21.66 9.49
C SER A 150 -19.27 -22.63 8.60
N GLN A 151 -18.07 -22.27 8.12
CA GLN A 151 -17.22 -23.17 7.34
C GLN A 151 -16.39 -24.15 8.17
N LEU A 152 -16.16 -23.85 9.45
CA LEU A 152 -15.43 -24.72 10.38
C LEU A 152 -16.31 -25.78 11.06
N LEU A 153 -17.63 -25.60 11.05
CA LEU A 153 -18.61 -26.50 11.66
C LEU A 153 -19.28 -27.45 10.65
N ILE A 154 -18.79 -27.47 9.41
CA ILE A 154 -19.18 -28.46 8.39
C ILE A 154 -17.95 -29.32 8.08
N GLU A 155 -17.55 -30.10 9.07
CA GLU A 155 -16.85 -31.38 8.91
C GLU A 155 -17.51 -32.42 9.82
#